data_AF-A0A7C7P0G0-F1
#
_entry.id   AF-A0A7C7P0G0-F1
#
_cell.length_a   1.000
_cell.length_b   1.000
_cell.length_c   1.000
_cell.angle_alpha   90.00
_cell.angle_beta   90.00
_cell.angle_gamma   90.00
#
_symmetry.space_group_name_H-M   'P 1'
#
loop_
_entity.id
_entity.type
_entity.pdbx_description
1 polymer ?
#
loop_
_entity_poly.entity_id
_entity_poly.type
_entity_poly.pdbx_seq_one_letter_code
_entity_poly.pdbx_strand_id
1 'polypeptide(L)'
;MEIPGIIDEETSNIIEDFWVADDTLDTAAQLLCNPEPSVSSMMMMCNPVRDWPSGTGYHRDIHPIDMAPLDALVADFLENGPRYTQWNVPMYDDNVLWVVPGSHRRRNTEQENARFLDDLKPHSDTAYTHLQYTEGGEPVDLKAGDAVVYSNFLLHTGSTYTTKKRRTLHGGHAIFSDYPEFGFTESLAPKAWATFETFARRGEQKKDATEASLRAVIARDSDAYRTAVESIQPGAGRSGKTVIAIYLCKAALHMRALKDPDFVATEDTKRRASVSHNISLNWGPDFADRFSLGESRILWERFKPLDAKLSSDIEMFEPAFQSRPMYYYFNELPEGADAESWIASWSNGT
;
A
#
# COMPACT_ATOMS: atom_id res chain seq x y z
N MET A 1 -6.88 -3.51 -32.65
CA MET A 1 -7.31 -4.06 -31.36
C MET A 1 -7.78 -2.85 -30.59
N GLU A 2 -9.10 -2.69 -30.43
CA GLU A 2 -9.62 -1.61 -29.60
C GLU A 2 -9.01 -1.77 -28.21
N ILE A 3 -8.37 -0.72 -27.73
CA ILE A 3 -8.04 -0.61 -26.31
C ILE A 3 -9.42 -0.58 -25.64
N PRO A 4 -9.76 -1.53 -24.77
CA PRO A 4 -11.04 -1.45 -24.08
C PRO A 4 -11.05 -0.13 -23.31
N GLY A 5 -11.87 0.85 -23.71
CA GLY A 5 -12.25 1.95 -22.82
C GLY A 5 -13.10 1.29 -21.73
N ILE A 6 -12.63 1.16 -20.49
CA ILE A 6 -12.48 2.22 -19.48
C ILE A 6 -13.78 3.01 -19.36
N ILE A 7 -14.71 2.46 -18.59
CA ILE A 7 -15.95 3.07 -18.06
C ILE A 7 -16.77 3.91 -19.06
N ASP A 8 -17.90 3.36 -19.47
CA ASP A 8 -18.91 4.01 -20.33
C ASP A 8 -20.20 4.35 -19.57
N GLU A 9 -21.20 4.89 -20.27
CA GLU A 9 -22.52 5.17 -19.69
C GLU A 9 -23.21 3.94 -19.10
N GLU A 10 -22.90 2.72 -19.58
CA GLU A 10 -23.52 1.48 -19.09
C GLU A 10 -22.87 1.00 -17.78
N THR A 11 -21.61 1.37 -17.54
CA THR A 11 -20.80 0.91 -16.40
C THR A 11 -20.41 2.01 -15.41
N SER A 12 -20.72 3.27 -15.70
CA SER A 12 -20.43 4.43 -14.84
C SER A 12 -21.08 4.32 -13.46
N ASN A 13 -22.24 3.67 -13.39
CA ASN A 13 -22.98 3.46 -12.15
C ASN A 13 -22.16 2.70 -11.09
N ILE A 14 -21.23 1.82 -11.47
CA ILE A 14 -20.32 1.15 -10.52
C ILE A 14 -19.43 2.17 -9.81
N ILE A 15 -19.05 3.24 -10.50
CA ILE A 15 -18.27 4.33 -9.90
C ILE A 15 -19.19 5.24 -9.10
N GLU A 16 -20.25 5.73 -9.73
CA GLU A 16 -21.16 6.75 -9.18
C GLU A 16 -21.92 6.26 -7.94
N ASP A 17 -22.48 5.05 -8.01
CA ASP A 17 -23.37 4.50 -6.99
C ASP A 17 -22.63 3.68 -5.93
N PHE A 18 -21.33 3.41 -6.13
CA PHE A 18 -20.53 2.68 -5.15
C PHE A 18 -19.22 3.40 -4.79
N TRP A 19 -18.26 3.52 -5.70
CA TRP A 19 -16.91 4.03 -5.35
C TRP A 19 -16.89 5.48 -4.85
N VAL A 20 -17.78 6.33 -5.36
CA VAL A 20 -17.88 7.74 -4.94
C VAL A 20 -19.24 8.10 -4.34
N ALA A 21 -20.03 7.08 -3.98
CA ALA A 21 -21.27 7.27 -3.26
C ALA A 21 -21.00 7.81 -1.86
N ASP A 22 -21.87 8.70 -1.37
CA ASP A 22 -21.69 9.39 -0.10
C ASP A 22 -21.56 8.39 1.06
N ASP A 23 -22.42 7.35 1.12
CA ASP A 23 -22.36 6.32 2.16
C ASP A 23 -21.03 5.53 2.15
N THR A 24 -20.50 5.22 0.96
CA THR A 24 -19.22 4.52 0.81
C THR A 24 -18.06 5.40 1.26
N LEU A 25 -18.06 6.67 0.84
CA LEU A 25 -17.03 7.63 1.22
C LEU A 25 -17.07 7.92 2.72
N ASP A 26 -18.26 8.08 3.31
CA ASP A 26 -18.43 8.27 4.76
C ASP A 26 -17.95 7.05 5.55
N THR A 27 -18.21 5.83 5.05
CA THR A 27 -17.69 4.59 5.64
C THR A 27 -16.16 4.54 5.55
N ALA A 28 -15.60 4.86 4.38
CA ALA A 28 -14.16 4.90 4.17
C ALA A 28 -13.48 5.94 5.07
N ALA A 29 -14.08 7.14 5.21
CA ALA A 29 -13.56 8.21 6.06
C ALA A 29 -13.46 7.78 7.52
N GLN A 30 -14.50 7.12 8.04
CA GLN A 30 -14.53 6.58 9.39
C GLN A 30 -13.50 5.47 9.60
N LEU A 31 -13.40 4.52 8.67
CA LEU A 31 -12.45 3.41 8.77
C LEU A 31 -10.99 3.85 8.65
N LEU A 32 -10.70 4.85 7.81
CA LEU A 32 -9.36 5.43 7.65
C LEU A 32 -9.00 6.42 8.75
N CYS A 33 -9.93 6.76 9.65
CA CYS A 33 -9.77 7.87 10.60
C CYS A 33 -9.34 9.18 9.90
N ASN A 34 -9.81 9.39 8.66
CA ASN A 34 -9.41 10.50 7.80
C ASN A 34 -10.66 11.11 7.14
N PRO A 35 -10.95 12.41 7.34
CA PRO A 35 -12.14 13.04 6.77
C PRO A 35 -12.10 13.20 5.24
N GLU A 36 -10.97 12.87 4.60
CA GLU A 36 -10.74 13.08 3.16
C GLU A 36 -10.29 11.78 2.46
N PRO A 37 -11.08 10.69 2.50
CA PRO A 37 -10.74 9.48 1.77
C PRO A 37 -10.71 9.78 0.27
N SER A 38 -9.81 9.11 -0.44
CA SER A 38 -9.79 9.11 -1.90
C SER A 38 -9.89 7.69 -2.40
N VAL A 39 -10.62 7.47 -3.49
CA VAL A 39 -10.53 6.19 -4.22
C VAL A 39 -9.06 5.98 -4.60
N SER A 40 -8.60 4.75 -4.49
CA SER A 40 -7.19 4.37 -4.62
C SER A 40 -7.01 3.34 -5.72
N SER A 41 -7.95 2.42 -5.85
CA SER A 41 -8.05 1.53 -7.01
C SER A 41 -9.50 1.05 -7.17
N MET A 42 -9.88 0.76 -8.42
CA MET A 42 -11.17 0.19 -8.79
C MET A 42 -10.91 -1.00 -9.71
N MET A 43 -11.23 -2.19 -9.23
CA MET A 43 -10.94 -3.46 -9.89
C MET A 43 -12.18 -4.37 -9.83
N MET A 44 -12.21 -5.37 -10.72
CA MET A 44 -13.19 -6.44 -10.66
C MET A 44 -12.48 -7.79 -10.73
N MET A 45 -12.54 -8.55 -9.63
CA MET A 45 -12.04 -9.92 -9.63
C MET A 45 -13.06 -10.85 -10.27
N CYS A 46 -12.64 -11.56 -11.32
CA CYS A 46 -13.47 -12.50 -12.06
C CYS A 46 -13.09 -13.94 -11.75
N ASN A 47 -14.04 -14.88 -11.90
CA ASN A 47 -13.71 -16.30 -11.87
C ASN A 47 -12.72 -16.66 -12.98
N PRO A 48 -11.81 -17.63 -12.74
CA PRO A 48 -10.91 -18.12 -13.77
C PRO A 48 -11.64 -18.97 -14.83
N VAL A 49 -10.97 -19.21 -15.95
CA VAL A 49 -11.42 -20.09 -17.04
C VAL A 49 -11.16 -21.58 -16.79
N ARG A 50 -10.40 -21.89 -15.74
CA ARG A 50 -10.12 -23.24 -15.23
C ARG A 50 -9.98 -23.17 -13.72
N ASP A 51 -10.27 -24.26 -13.03
CA ASP A 51 -10.14 -24.28 -11.59
C ASP A 51 -8.69 -23.98 -11.17
N TRP A 52 -8.56 -23.11 -10.18
CA TRP A 52 -7.31 -22.68 -9.56
C TRP A 52 -7.41 -22.86 -8.05
N PRO A 53 -7.29 -24.12 -7.58
CA PRO A 53 -7.62 -24.48 -6.22
C PRO A 53 -6.51 -24.18 -5.21
N SER A 54 -5.30 -23.86 -5.69
CA SER A 54 -4.18 -23.42 -4.86
C SER A 54 -4.27 -21.96 -4.42
N GLY A 55 -5.30 -21.22 -4.87
CA GLY A 55 -5.53 -19.87 -4.38
C GLY A 55 -4.39 -18.89 -4.58
N THR A 56 -4.32 -17.92 -3.67
CA THR A 56 -3.22 -16.94 -3.58
C THR A 56 -2.19 -17.29 -2.52
N GLY A 57 -2.50 -18.24 -1.62
CA GLY A 57 -1.76 -18.43 -0.37
C GLY A 57 -2.11 -17.35 0.67
N TYR A 58 -1.93 -17.64 1.96
CA TYR A 58 -2.05 -16.61 3.00
C TYR A 58 -0.96 -15.57 2.82
N HIS A 59 -1.36 -14.30 2.82
CA HIS A 59 -0.45 -13.18 2.71
C HIS A 59 -1.01 -11.92 3.37
N ARG A 60 -0.12 -10.97 3.57
CA ARG A 60 -0.40 -9.56 3.79
C ARG A 60 0.03 -8.80 2.54
N ASP A 61 -0.75 -7.82 2.15
CA ASP A 61 -0.45 -6.89 1.04
C ASP A 61 0.54 -5.83 1.54
N ILE A 62 1.72 -6.30 1.98
CA ILE A 62 2.81 -5.50 2.55
C ILE A 62 4.12 -5.82 1.84
N HIS A 63 4.85 -4.75 1.52
CA HIS A 63 6.12 -4.80 0.82
C HIS A 63 7.20 -3.97 1.53
N PRO A 64 8.01 -4.55 2.43
CA PRO A 64 9.02 -3.79 3.19
C PRO A 64 10.04 -3.03 2.32
N ILE A 65 10.21 -3.43 1.06
CA ILE A 65 11.08 -2.75 0.11
C ILE A 65 10.60 -1.33 -0.26
N ASP A 66 9.29 -1.09 -0.33
CA ASP A 66 8.67 0.21 -0.63
C ASP A 66 7.66 0.68 0.42
N MET A 67 7.55 -0.06 1.53
CA MET A 67 6.84 0.28 2.75
C MET A 67 7.79 0.24 3.97
N ALA A 68 7.25 0.31 5.18
CA ALA A 68 7.98 0.12 6.43
C ALA A 68 7.88 -1.34 6.92
N PRO A 69 8.79 -1.79 7.81
CA PRO A 69 8.64 -3.08 8.50
C PRO A 69 7.30 -3.15 9.27
N LEU A 70 6.77 -4.37 9.42
CA LEU A 70 5.43 -4.60 9.98
C LEU A 70 5.21 -3.96 11.35
N ASP A 71 6.21 -3.94 12.23
CA ASP A 71 6.07 -3.32 13.55
C ASP A 71 5.79 -1.82 13.48
N ALA A 72 6.48 -1.12 12.58
CA ALA A 72 6.26 0.31 12.36
C ALA A 72 4.86 0.56 11.79
N LEU A 73 4.44 -0.28 10.82
CA LEU A 73 3.13 -0.22 10.21
C LEU A 73 2.00 -0.52 11.21
N VAL A 74 2.16 -1.53 12.07
CA VAL A 74 1.19 -1.88 13.11
C VAL A 74 1.12 -0.78 14.18
N ALA A 75 2.27 -0.25 14.62
CA ALA A 75 2.28 0.83 15.60
C ALA A 75 1.58 2.09 15.05
N ASP A 76 1.78 2.42 13.77
CA ASP A 76 1.07 3.49 13.08
C ASP A 76 -0.43 3.19 12.95
N PHE A 77 -0.81 1.97 12.55
CA PHE A 77 -2.21 1.56 12.45
C PHE A 77 -2.96 1.72 13.78
N LEU A 78 -2.32 1.34 14.89
CA LEU A 78 -2.92 1.43 16.23
C LEU A 78 -3.03 2.88 16.72
N GLU A 79 -2.12 3.75 16.32
CA GLU A 79 -2.06 5.15 16.73
C GLU A 79 -2.96 6.05 15.86
N ASN A 80 -2.92 5.86 14.54
CA ASN A 80 -3.48 6.79 13.55
C ASN A 80 -4.56 6.17 12.65
N GLY A 81 -4.78 4.85 12.73
CA GLY A 81 -5.67 4.12 11.81
C GLY A 81 -4.97 3.67 10.52
N PRO A 82 -5.69 2.93 9.63
CA PRO A 82 -5.14 2.49 8.35
C PRO A 82 -4.91 3.63 7.37
N ARG A 83 -3.94 3.43 6.47
CA ARG A 83 -3.71 4.32 5.31
C ARG A 83 -4.51 3.89 4.08
N TYR A 84 -5.02 2.66 4.08
CA TYR A 84 -5.76 2.05 2.99
C TYR A 84 -6.81 1.07 3.53
N THR A 85 -7.99 1.09 2.93
CA THR A 85 -9.08 0.13 3.17
C THR A 85 -9.37 -0.62 1.89
N GLN A 86 -9.32 -1.94 1.94
CA GLN A 86 -9.57 -2.83 0.81
C GLN A 86 -10.99 -3.37 0.89
N TRP A 87 -11.75 -3.21 -0.19
CA TRP A 87 -13.15 -3.62 -0.29
C TRP A 87 -13.26 -4.93 -1.07
N ASN A 88 -14.12 -5.83 -0.61
CA ASN A 88 -14.59 -6.99 -1.36
C ASN A 88 -16.11 -6.99 -1.36
N VAL A 89 -16.71 -6.73 -2.52
CA VAL A 89 -18.17 -6.65 -2.71
C VAL A 89 -18.60 -7.60 -3.83
N PRO A 90 -19.00 -8.84 -3.50
CA PRO A 90 -19.39 -9.82 -4.50
C PRO A 90 -20.76 -9.53 -5.11
N MET A 91 -20.86 -9.67 -6.44
CA MET A 91 -22.12 -9.60 -7.19
C MET A 91 -22.85 -10.96 -7.26
N TYR A 92 -22.23 -12.02 -6.72
CA TYR A 92 -22.74 -13.39 -6.63
C TYR A 92 -22.23 -14.00 -5.33
N ASP A 93 -22.98 -14.88 -4.67
CA ASP A 93 -22.54 -15.55 -3.44
C ASP A 93 -21.11 -16.10 -3.54
N ASP A 94 -20.27 -15.64 -2.61
CA ASP A 94 -18.81 -15.76 -2.62
C ASP A 94 -18.32 -16.18 -1.24
N ASN A 95 -17.52 -17.24 -1.22
CA ASN A 95 -16.88 -17.79 -0.03
C ASN A 95 -15.38 -18.04 -0.25
N VAL A 96 -14.79 -17.35 -1.23
CA VAL A 96 -13.39 -17.55 -1.61
C VAL A 96 -12.44 -16.88 -0.61
N LEU A 97 -12.83 -15.74 -0.03
CA LEU A 97 -12.00 -15.01 0.91
C LEU A 97 -11.94 -15.72 2.26
N TRP A 98 -10.72 -15.92 2.76
CA TRP A 98 -10.45 -16.34 4.13
C TRP A 98 -9.56 -15.29 4.81
N VAL A 99 -9.76 -15.10 6.11
CA VAL A 99 -9.03 -14.11 6.90
C VAL A 99 -8.61 -14.70 8.25
N VAL A 100 -7.56 -14.16 8.84
CA VAL A 100 -7.22 -14.41 10.25
C VAL A 100 -7.59 -13.18 11.07
N PRO A 101 -8.71 -13.17 11.82
CA PRO A 101 -9.15 -12.02 12.59
C PRO A 101 -8.07 -11.50 13.55
N GLY A 102 -7.97 -10.18 13.67
CA GLY A 102 -6.99 -9.51 14.54
C GLY A 102 -5.53 -9.53 14.07
N SER A 103 -5.19 -10.30 13.01
CA SER A 103 -3.81 -10.39 12.50
C SER A 103 -3.23 -9.04 12.04
N HIS A 104 -4.07 -8.10 11.59
CA HIS A 104 -3.66 -6.74 11.16
C HIS A 104 -3.02 -5.88 12.28
N ARG A 105 -3.03 -6.35 13.54
CA ARG A 105 -2.50 -5.64 14.73
C ARG A 105 -1.27 -6.31 15.34
N ARG A 106 -0.70 -7.32 14.68
CA ARG A 106 0.40 -8.13 15.21
C ARG A 106 1.23 -8.76 14.11
N ARG A 107 2.44 -9.19 14.47
CA ARG A 107 3.21 -10.15 13.69
C ARG A 107 2.47 -11.49 13.57
N ASN A 108 2.94 -12.32 12.65
CA ASN A 108 2.55 -13.72 12.60
C ASN A 108 3.02 -14.43 13.88
N THR A 109 2.26 -15.40 14.36
CA THR A 109 2.69 -16.28 15.45
C THR A 109 3.72 -17.30 14.93
N GLU A 110 4.49 -17.91 15.84
CA GLU A 110 5.40 -18.99 15.47
C GLU A 110 4.67 -20.18 14.81
N GLN A 111 3.45 -20.46 15.26
CA GLN A 111 2.59 -21.53 14.72
C GLN A 111 2.11 -21.18 13.31
N GLU A 112 1.64 -19.96 13.08
CA GLU A 112 1.27 -19.45 11.75
C GLU A 112 2.47 -19.54 10.80
N ASN A 113 3.63 -19.03 11.21
CA ASN A 113 4.86 -19.10 10.41
C ASN A 113 5.25 -20.54 10.07
N ALA A 114 5.22 -21.46 11.03
CA ALA A 114 5.52 -22.86 10.81
C ALA A 114 4.56 -23.50 9.78
N ARG A 115 3.27 -23.11 9.79
CA ARG A 115 2.29 -23.59 8.80
C ARG A 115 2.50 -22.99 7.43
N PHE A 116 2.68 -21.69 7.33
CA PHE A 116 2.93 -21.05 6.04
C PHE A 116 4.22 -21.57 5.38
N LEU A 117 5.26 -21.87 6.16
CA LEU A 117 6.49 -22.50 5.66
C LEU A 117 6.26 -23.93 5.18
N ASP A 118 5.38 -24.67 5.86
CA ASP A 118 4.98 -26.00 5.43
C ASP A 118 4.25 -25.93 4.08
N ASP A 119 3.30 -24.99 3.94
CA ASP A 119 2.50 -24.77 2.73
C ASP A 119 3.34 -24.44 1.48
N LEU A 120 4.53 -23.85 1.65
CA LEU A 120 5.45 -23.58 0.54
C LEU A 120 6.10 -24.85 -0.05
N LYS A 121 6.04 -25.98 0.66
CA LYS A 121 6.61 -27.24 0.17
C LYS A 121 5.76 -27.78 -0.99
N PRO A 122 6.38 -28.38 -2.02
CA PRO A 122 5.64 -29.10 -3.06
C PRO A 122 4.92 -30.29 -2.40
N HIS A 123 3.63 -30.17 -2.18
CA HIS A 123 2.81 -31.28 -1.68
C HIS A 123 2.47 -32.18 -2.88
N SER A 124 2.85 -33.46 -2.78
CA SER A 124 2.63 -34.46 -3.83
C SER A 124 1.17 -34.89 -3.97
N ASP A 125 0.33 -34.58 -2.96
CA ASP A 125 -1.09 -34.87 -2.98
C ASP A 125 -1.87 -33.59 -3.32
N THR A 126 -2.75 -33.71 -4.30
CA THR A 126 -3.68 -32.68 -4.79
C THR A 126 -4.77 -32.32 -3.77
N ALA A 127 -4.48 -32.34 -2.47
CA ALA A 127 -5.45 -32.04 -1.44
C ALA A 127 -5.56 -30.52 -1.26
N TYR A 128 -6.56 -29.96 -1.91
CA TYR A 128 -6.99 -28.57 -1.98
C TYR A 128 -7.45 -27.97 -0.63
N THR A 129 -6.84 -28.40 0.47
CA THR A 129 -7.25 -28.17 1.87
C THR A 129 -6.20 -27.45 2.71
N HIS A 130 -4.93 -27.36 2.28
CA HIS A 130 -3.86 -26.81 3.12
C HIS A 130 -4.01 -25.31 3.42
N LEU A 131 -4.47 -24.53 2.43
CA LEU A 131 -4.62 -23.08 2.57
C LEU A 131 -5.89 -22.62 3.29
N GLN A 132 -6.81 -23.52 3.63
CA GLN A 132 -8.05 -23.16 4.34
C GLN A 132 -7.85 -23.20 5.86
N TYR A 133 -6.95 -24.06 6.36
CA TYR A 133 -6.83 -24.34 7.79
C TYR A 133 -5.51 -23.83 8.40
N THR A 134 -5.27 -22.53 8.30
CA THR A 134 -4.38 -21.89 9.29
C THR A 134 -5.15 -21.71 10.58
N GLU A 135 -4.52 -21.95 11.73
CA GLU A 135 -5.17 -21.77 13.03
C GLU A 135 -5.66 -20.32 13.18
N GLY A 136 -6.96 -20.16 13.45
CA GLY A 136 -7.62 -18.85 13.49
C GLY A 136 -8.03 -18.27 12.12
N GLY A 137 -7.81 -19.00 11.02
CA GLY A 137 -8.33 -18.66 9.70
C GLY A 137 -9.83 -19.00 9.58
N GLU A 138 -10.63 -18.04 9.14
CA GLU A 138 -12.08 -18.16 9.01
C GLU A 138 -12.54 -17.77 7.60
N PRO A 139 -13.50 -18.50 7.01
CA PRO A 139 -14.09 -18.12 5.73
C PRO A 139 -14.99 -16.90 5.92
N VAL A 140 -14.95 -15.98 4.96
CA VAL A 140 -15.88 -14.86 4.87
C VAL A 140 -16.97 -15.23 3.86
N ASP A 141 -18.08 -15.81 4.34
CA ASP A 141 -19.25 -16.14 3.51
C ASP A 141 -20.08 -14.88 3.24
N LEU A 142 -20.00 -14.38 2.01
CA LEU A 142 -20.69 -13.18 1.56
C LEU A 142 -21.77 -13.56 0.54
N LYS A 143 -22.99 -13.06 0.75
CA LYS A 143 -24.05 -13.12 -0.26
C LYS A 143 -23.86 -12.00 -1.29
N ALA A 144 -24.50 -12.15 -2.45
CA ALA A 144 -24.50 -11.10 -3.45
C ALA A 144 -24.99 -9.76 -2.84
N GLY A 145 -24.16 -8.71 -2.95
CA GLY A 145 -24.43 -7.38 -2.39
C GLY A 145 -23.92 -7.15 -0.96
N ASP A 146 -23.45 -8.18 -0.26
CA ASP A 146 -22.71 -7.96 0.99
C ASP A 146 -21.37 -7.27 0.71
N ALA A 147 -20.78 -6.64 1.73
CA ALA A 147 -19.46 -6.03 1.63
C ALA A 147 -18.61 -6.39 2.85
N VAL A 148 -17.34 -6.70 2.62
CA VAL A 148 -16.31 -6.75 3.67
C VAL A 148 -15.22 -5.75 3.36
N VAL A 149 -14.76 -5.05 4.40
CA VAL A 149 -13.66 -4.08 4.32
C VAL A 149 -12.58 -4.49 5.29
N TYR A 150 -11.33 -4.48 4.84
CA TYR A 150 -10.19 -4.86 5.67
C TYR A 150 -8.93 -4.06 5.31
N SER A 151 -7.99 -4.01 6.25
CA SER A 151 -6.67 -3.43 6.02
C SER A 151 -5.79 -4.36 5.18
N ASN A 152 -4.91 -3.80 4.36
CA ASN A 152 -3.86 -4.56 3.64
C ASN A 152 -2.91 -5.32 4.59
N PHE A 153 -2.95 -5.02 5.89
CA PHE A 153 -2.18 -5.73 6.89
C PHE A 153 -2.85 -7.03 7.36
N LEU A 154 -4.13 -7.26 7.07
CA LEU A 154 -4.82 -8.48 7.49
C LEU A 154 -4.23 -9.69 6.76
N LEU A 155 -3.88 -10.75 7.50
CA LEU A 155 -3.60 -12.04 6.88
C LEU A 155 -4.87 -12.55 6.21
N HIS A 156 -4.78 -12.78 4.91
CA HIS A 156 -5.90 -13.25 4.11
C HIS A 156 -5.42 -14.10 2.94
N THR A 157 -6.35 -14.85 2.35
CA THR A 157 -6.10 -15.63 1.13
C THR A 157 -7.38 -15.71 0.31
N GLY A 158 -7.23 -15.69 -1.02
CA GLY A 158 -8.23 -16.28 -1.89
C GLY A 158 -8.00 -17.79 -1.93
N SER A 159 -8.93 -18.56 -1.38
CA SER A 159 -8.83 -20.01 -1.23
C SER A 159 -8.97 -20.74 -2.58
N THR A 160 -10.11 -21.37 -2.85
CA THR A 160 -10.31 -22.18 -4.04
C THR A 160 -11.07 -21.38 -5.09
N TYR A 161 -10.36 -20.88 -6.11
CA TYR A 161 -11.02 -20.29 -7.27
C TYR A 161 -11.50 -21.40 -8.20
N THR A 162 -12.79 -21.41 -8.53
CA THR A 162 -13.37 -22.36 -9.48
C THR A 162 -13.93 -21.62 -10.70
N THR A 163 -14.31 -22.36 -11.72
CA THR A 163 -15.05 -21.82 -12.88
C THR A 163 -16.47 -21.34 -12.56
N LYS A 164 -16.96 -21.49 -11.32
CA LYS A 164 -18.24 -20.91 -10.87
C LYS A 164 -18.23 -19.41 -11.12
N LYS A 165 -19.29 -18.88 -11.72
CA LYS A 165 -19.41 -17.44 -12.01
C LYS A 165 -19.20 -16.63 -10.74
N ARG A 166 -18.19 -15.76 -10.77
CA ARG A 166 -17.80 -14.85 -9.67
C ARG A 166 -17.44 -13.50 -10.27
N ARG A 167 -17.97 -12.44 -9.71
CA ARG A 167 -17.61 -11.05 -10.00
C ARG A 167 -17.61 -10.32 -8.67
N THR A 168 -16.46 -9.80 -8.27
CA THR A 168 -16.31 -9.13 -6.98
C THR A 168 -15.66 -7.79 -7.24
N LEU A 169 -16.36 -6.71 -6.90
CA LEU A 169 -15.75 -5.38 -6.89
C LEU A 169 -14.64 -5.40 -5.84
N HIS A 170 -13.47 -4.98 -6.26
CA HIS A 170 -12.27 -4.98 -5.45
C HIS A 170 -11.51 -3.68 -5.64
N GLY A 171 -10.72 -3.27 -4.66
CA GLY A 171 -10.02 -2.01 -4.68
C GLY A 171 -10.22 -1.33 -3.35
N GLY A 172 -10.21 0.00 -3.33
CA GLY A 172 -10.35 0.66 -2.04
C GLY A 172 -10.12 2.15 -1.99
N HIS A 173 -10.08 2.62 -0.75
CA HIS A 173 -9.87 4.02 -0.42
C HIS A 173 -8.59 4.18 0.38
N ALA A 174 -7.82 5.22 0.07
CA ALA A 174 -6.58 5.55 0.75
C ALA A 174 -6.54 7.02 1.17
N ILE A 175 -5.57 7.33 2.02
CA ILE A 175 -5.24 8.72 2.42
C ILE A 175 -4.32 9.43 1.42
N PHE A 176 -3.76 8.68 0.46
CA PHE A 176 -2.96 9.18 -0.65
C PHE A 176 -3.64 8.79 -1.95
N SER A 177 -3.62 9.69 -2.93
CA SER A 177 -4.19 9.43 -4.24
C SER A 177 -3.40 10.14 -5.32
N ASP A 178 -3.29 9.47 -6.45
CA ASP A 178 -2.61 9.98 -7.64
C ASP A 178 -3.45 9.64 -8.86
N TYR A 179 -3.84 10.67 -9.59
CA TYR A 179 -4.71 10.60 -10.77
C TYR A 179 -4.02 11.31 -11.94
N PRO A 180 -3.02 10.66 -12.58
CA PRO A 180 -2.30 11.26 -13.70
C PRO A 180 -3.20 11.41 -14.94
N GLU A 181 -4.25 10.59 -15.05
CA GLU A 181 -5.16 10.57 -16.18
C GLU A 181 -6.62 10.58 -15.72
N PHE A 182 -7.45 11.34 -16.46
CA PHE A 182 -8.88 11.49 -16.21
C PHE A 182 -9.77 10.87 -17.30
N GLY A 183 -9.19 10.16 -18.27
CA GLY A 183 -9.94 9.63 -19.41
C GLY A 183 -11.12 8.72 -19.02
N PHE A 184 -11.01 8.02 -17.88
CA PHE A 184 -12.10 7.19 -17.34
C PHE A 184 -13.30 7.98 -16.80
N THR A 185 -13.16 9.29 -16.64
CA THR A 185 -14.18 10.14 -16.02
C THR A 185 -15.12 10.80 -17.03
N GLU A 186 -14.86 10.67 -18.34
CA GLU A 186 -15.62 11.35 -19.39
C GLU A 186 -17.11 10.95 -19.40
N SER A 187 -17.41 9.70 -19.03
CA SER A 187 -18.76 9.14 -18.99
C SER A 187 -19.47 9.35 -17.64
N LEU A 188 -18.81 9.98 -16.65
CA LEU A 188 -19.35 10.11 -15.30
C LEU A 188 -20.29 11.30 -15.15
N ALA A 189 -21.29 11.15 -14.29
CA ALA A 189 -22.14 12.24 -13.86
C ALA A 189 -21.31 13.40 -13.25
N PRO A 190 -21.75 14.67 -13.39
CA PRO A 190 -20.98 15.83 -12.91
C PRO A 190 -20.57 15.78 -11.43
N LYS A 191 -21.39 15.16 -10.56
CA LYS A 191 -21.06 14.98 -9.15
C LYS A 191 -19.84 14.07 -8.97
N ALA A 192 -19.85 12.90 -9.61
CA ALA A 192 -18.75 11.93 -9.51
C ALA A 192 -17.46 12.49 -10.12
N TRP A 193 -17.57 13.17 -11.26
CA TRP A 193 -16.44 13.88 -11.87
C TRP A 193 -15.81 14.91 -10.92
N ALA A 194 -16.61 15.79 -10.30
CA ALA A 194 -16.13 16.78 -9.33
C ALA A 194 -15.49 16.14 -8.08
N THR A 195 -15.93 14.96 -7.68
CA THR A 195 -15.31 14.18 -6.60
C THR A 195 -13.90 13.74 -6.98
N PHE A 196 -13.68 13.23 -8.19
CA PHE A 196 -12.33 12.88 -8.67
C PHE A 196 -11.43 14.11 -8.85
N GLU A 197 -11.96 15.25 -9.32
CA GLU A 197 -11.20 16.51 -9.34
C GLU A 197 -10.73 16.91 -7.93
N THR A 198 -11.61 16.72 -6.93
CA THR A 198 -11.27 16.96 -5.53
C THR A 198 -10.17 16.02 -5.04
N PHE A 199 -10.23 14.73 -5.38
CA PHE A 199 -9.19 13.77 -5.04
C PHE A 199 -7.85 14.15 -5.67
N ALA A 200 -7.82 14.49 -6.96
CA ALA A 200 -6.60 14.90 -7.64
C ALA A 200 -5.99 16.18 -7.05
N ARG A 201 -6.81 17.19 -6.75
CA ARG A 201 -6.34 18.41 -6.07
C ARG A 201 -5.71 18.10 -4.71
N ARG A 202 -6.32 17.21 -3.93
CA ARG A 202 -5.76 16.76 -2.63
C ARG A 202 -4.46 15.97 -2.84
N GLY A 203 -4.40 15.12 -3.85
CA GLY A 203 -3.18 14.40 -4.26
C GLY A 203 -2.03 15.36 -4.55
N GLU A 204 -2.26 16.40 -5.35
CA GLU A 204 -1.25 17.43 -5.62
C GLU A 204 -0.81 18.18 -4.36
N GLN A 205 -1.74 18.51 -3.45
CA GLN A 205 -1.38 19.10 -2.15
C GLN A 205 -0.48 18.19 -1.31
N LYS A 206 -0.69 16.86 -1.37
CA LYS A 206 0.17 15.88 -0.70
C LYS A 206 1.52 15.75 -1.40
N LYS A 207 1.58 15.86 -2.72
CA LYS A 207 2.84 15.94 -3.48
C LYS A 207 3.63 17.19 -3.08
N ASP A 208 2.98 18.36 -2.99
CA ASP A 208 3.63 19.61 -2.57
C ASP A 208 4.16 19.52 -1.13
N ALA A 209 3.40 18.94 -0.21
CA ALA A 209 3.86 18.68 1.15
C ALA A 209 5.01 17.67 1.20
N THR A 210 4.97 16.63 0.35
CA THR A 210 6.08 15.68 0.17
C THR A 210 7.33 16.41 -0.33
N GLU A 211 7.20 17.26 -1.35
CA GLU A 211 8.30 18.05 -1.87
C GLU A 211 8.88 18.98 -0.80
N ALA A 212 8.03 19.70 -0.07
CA ALA A 212 8.46 20.57 1.02
C ALA A 212 9.24 19.79 2.10
N SER A 213 8.79 18.59 2.46
CA SER A 213 9.50 17.74 3.44
C SER A 213 10.89 17.33 2.94
N LEU A 214 11.01 16.94 1.67
CA LEU A 214 12.28 16.57 1.05
C LEU A 214 13.22 17.77 0.94
N ARG A 215 12.71 18.96 0.56
CA ARG A 215 13.50 20.19 0.55
C ARG A 215 14.01 20.57 1.93
N ALA A 216 13.21 20.37 2.99
CA ALA A 216 13.65 20.55 4.36
C ALA A 216 14.78 19.57 4.75
N VAL A 217 14.73 18.31 4.28
CA VAL A 217 15.83 17.34 4.47
C VAL A 217 17.12 17.81 3.79
N ILE A 218 17.04 18.36 2.57
CA ILE A 218 18.20 18.94 1.86
C ILE A 218 18.82 20.07 2.70
N ALA A 219 17.98 20.96 3.22
CA ALA A 219 18.38 22.09 4.05
C ALA A 219 18.79 21.71 5.48
N ARG A 220 18.53 20.48 5.92
CA ARG A 220 18.63 20.02 7.32
C ARG A 220 17.78 20.85 8.29
N ASP A 221 16.65 21.37 7.82
CA ASP A 221 15.72 22.15 8.63
C ASP A 221 14.69 21.22 9.27
N SER A 222 14.91 20.87 10.54
CA SER A 222 14.03 19.95 11.24
C SER A 222 12.64 20.53 11.53
N ASP A 223 12.53 21.85 11.65
CA ASP A 223 11.26 22.49 11.96
C ASP A 223 10.40 22.56 10.71
N ALA A 224 10.98 22.98 9.58
CA ALA A 224 10.32 22.94 8.29
C ALA A 224 9.92 21.50 7.90
N TYR A 225 10.76 20.50 8.20
CA TYR A 225 10.43 19.09 7.97
C TYR A 225 9.18 18.68 8.75
N ARG A 226 9.12 18.97 10.06
CA ARG A 226 7.97 18.62 10.90
C ARG A 226 6.69 19.32 10.43
N THR A 227 6.78 20.59 10.04
CA THR A 227 5.64 21.32 9.46
C THR A 227 5.14 20.70 8.15
N ALA A 228 6.06 20.29 7.27
CA ALA A 228 5.69 19.63 6.02
C ALA A 228 5.06 18.25 6.27
N VAL A 229 5.60 17.45 7.20
CA VAL A 229 5.02 16.15 7.60
C VAL A 229 3.62 16.31 8.19
N GLU A 230 3.39 17.34 9.00
CA GLU A 230 2.04 17.68 9.50
C GLU A 230 1.06 17.98 8.36
N SER A 231 1.54 18.54 7.25
CA SER A 231 0.72 18.79 6.04
C SER A 231 0.46 17.49 5.24
N ILE A 232 1.40 16.53 5.26
CA ILE A 232 1.23 15.21 4.65
C ILE A 232 0.15 14.41 5.40
N GLN A 233 0.17 14.40 6.73
CA GLN A 233 -0.86 13.74 7.52
C GLN A 233 -1.09 14.51 8.83
N PRO A 234 -2.12 15.37 8.87
CA PRO A 234 -2.46 16.14 10.06
C PRO A 234 -2.74 15.24 11.26
N GLY A 235 -2.21 15.61 12.43
CA GLY A 235 -2.41 14.89 13.68
C GLY A 235 -1.66 13.56 13.80
N ALA A 236 -0.81 13.20 12.83
CA ALA A 236 -0.04 11.96 12.91
C ALA A 236 0.85 11.94 14.17
N GLY A 237 0.70 10.87 14.96
CA GLY A 237 1.52 10.63 16.13
C GLY A 237 2.94 10.18 15.79
N ARG A 238 3.66 9.66 16.79
CA ARG A 238 5.09 9.33 16.65
C ARG A 238 5.32 8.18 15.68
N SER A 239 4.46 7.17 15.72
CA SER A 239 4.54 6.00 14.84
C SER A 239 4.23 6.39 13.39
N GLY A 240 3.22 7.22 13.19
CA GLY A 240 2.86 7.74 11.86
C GLY A 240 3.95 8.60 11.25
N LYS A 241 4.58 9.47 12.04
CA LYS A 241 5.75 10.26 11.60
C LYS A 241 6.95 9.38 11.23
N THR A 242 7.13 8.26 11.93
CA THR A 242 8.15 7.25 11.61
C THR A 242 7.88 6.57 10.28
N VAL A 243 6.64 6.11 10.03
CA VAL A 243 6.26 5.50 8.74
C VAL A 243 6.43 6.51 7.60
N ILE A 244 6.03 7.77 7.79
CA ILE A 244 6.23 8.84 6.79
C ILE A 244 7.72 9.05 6.48
N ALA A 245 8.59 9.10 7.50
CA ALA A 245 10.03 9.23 7.30
C ALA A 245 10.61 8.06 6.48
N ILE A 246 10.14 6.84 6.74
CA ILE A 246 10.52 5.65 5.96
C ILE A 246 10.01 5.75 4.51
N TYR A 247 8.77 6.18 4.30
CA TYR A 247 8.24 6.37 2.94
C TYR A 247 9.01 7.45 2.16
N LEU A 248 9.40 8.55 2.80
CA LEU A 248 10.26 9.57 2.20
C LEU A 248 11.66 9.02 1.87
N CYS A 249 12.20 8.14 2.72
CA CYS A 249 13.45 7.43 2.47
C CYS A 249 13.36 6.58 1.19
N LYS A 250 12.27 5.81 1.03
CA LYS A 250 12.02 5.01 -0.18
C LYS A 250 11.81 5.89 -1.42
N ALA A 251 11.07 7.00 -1.29
CA ALA A 251 10.90 7.97 -2.36
C ALA A 251 12.24 8.58 -2.80
N ALA A 252 13.13 8.91 -1.86
CA ALA A 252 14.48 9.40 -2.16
C ALA A 252 15.33 8.37 -2.93
N LEU A 253 15.27 7.09 -2.55
CA LEU A 253 15.90 5.99 -3.29
C LEU A 253 15.36 5.89 -4.72
N HIS A 254 14.04 5.94 -4.89
CA HIS A 254 13.40 5.86 -6.22
C HIS A 254 13.79 7.04 -7.11
N MET A 255 13.72 8.28 -6.59
CA MET A 255 14.16 9.46 -7.34
C MET A 255 15.65 9.38 -7.72
N ARG A 256 16.48 8.85 -6.83
CA ARG A 256 17.90 8.61 -7.09
C ARG A 256 18.10 7.63 -8.25
N ALA A 257 17.36 6.52 -8.25
CA ALA A 257 17.41 5.51 -9.30
C ALA A 257 16.88 6.00 -10.66
N LEU A 258 15.89 6.88 -10.67
CA LEU A 258 15.35 7.47 -11.91
C LEU A 258 16.30 8.52 -12.52
N LYS A 259 16.92 9.36 -11.68
CA LYS A 259 17.68 10.52 -12.15
C LYS A 259 19.14 10.26 -12.45
N ASP A 260 19.76 9.30 -11.75
CA ASP A 260 21.19 9.03 -11.91
C ASP A 260 21.41 7.69 -12.61
N PRO A 261 21.78 7.71 -13.91
CA PRO A 261 22.03 6.47 -14.65
C PRO A 261 23.23 5.68 -14.11
N ASP A 262 24.14 6.34 -13.38
CA ASP A 262 25.32 5.70 -12.77
C ASP A 262 25.00 5.12 -11.37
N PHE A 263 23.80 5.39 -10.82
CA PHE A 263 23.40 4.82 -9.54
C PHE A 263 23.01 3.35 -9.71
N VAL A 264 23.73 2.49 -9.00
CA VAL A 264 23.50 1.04 -9.00
C VAL A 264 22.26 0.72 -8.16
N ALA A 265 21.10 0.68 -8.82
CA ALA A 265 19.84 0.21 -8.24
C ALA A 265 19.46 -1.17 -8.79
N THR A 266 18.74 -1.97 -7.99
CA THR A 266 18.19 -3.25 -8.46
C THR A 266 17.08 -3.02 -9.49
N GLU A 267 16.82 -4.01 -10.34
CA GLU A 267 15.71 -3.95 -11.30
C GLU A 267 14.34 -3.82 -10.60
N ASP A 268 14.20 -4.38 -9.40
CA ASP A 268 13.00 -4.22 -8.57
C ASP A 268 12.80 -2.75 -8.16
N THR A 269 13.88 -2.10 -7.72
CA THR A 269 13.87 -0.67 -7.35
C THR A 269 13.50 0.20 -8.54
N LYS A 270 14.12 -0.03 -9.71
CA LYS A 270 13.81 0.73 -10.94
C LYS A 270 12.35 0.56 -11.36
N ARG A 271 11.82 -0.67 -11.31
CA ARG A 271 10.41 -0.96 -11.64
C ARG A 271 9.44 -0.28 -10.70
N ARG A 272 9.74 -0.23 -9.39
CA ARG A 272 8.90 0.47 -8.41
C ARG A 272 8.99 1.98 -8.57
N ALA A 273 10.17 2.50 -8.88
CA ALA A 273 10.37 3.93 -9.13
C ALA A 273 9.60 4.42 -10.38
N SER A 274 9.40 3.57 -11.39
CA SER A 274 8.69 3.95 -12.62
C SER A 274 7.17 4.03 -12.49
N VAL A 275 6.59 3.77 -11.31
CA VAL A 275 5.15 3.83 -11.06
C VAL A 275 4.86 4.57 -9.75
N SER A 276 3.67 5.15 -9.62
CA SER A 276 3.20 5.65 -8.33
C SER A 276 2.61 4.52 -7.47
N HIS A 277 2.59 4.73 -6.16
CA HIS A 277 2.08 3.78 -5.18
C HIS A 277 1.13 4.48 -4.21
N ASN A 278 -0.15 4.13 -4.29
CA ASN A 278 -1.28 4.77 -3.61
C ASN A 278 -1.37 4.53 -2.08
N ILE A 279 -0.43 3.78 -1.48
CA ILE A 279 -0.36 3.55 -0.02
C ILE A 279 0.94 4.11 0.59
N SER A 280 1.87 4.59 -0.23
CA SER A 280 3.13 5.20 0.20
C SER A 280 3.30 6.60 -0.41
N LEU A 281 4.47 7.22 -0.21
CA LEU A 281 4.81 8.53 -0.79
C LEU A 281 5.62 8.40 -2.09
N ASN A 282 5.51 7.24 -2.76
CA ASN A 282 6.07 7.06 -4.09
C ASN A 282 5.10 7.64 -5.12
N TRP A 283 5.36 8.87 -5.56
CA TRP A 283 4.51 9.59 -6.52
C TRP A 283 4.88 9.35 -7.99
N GLY A 284 5.81 8.42 -8.28
CA GLY A 284 6.21 8.06 -9.64
C GLY A 284 7.21 9.04 -10.30
N PRO A 285 7.48 8.86 -11.61
CA PRO A 285 8.57 9.54 -12.30
C PRO A 285 8.36 11.06 -12.44
N ASP A 286 7.15 11.53 -12.72
CA ASP A 286 6.86 12.95 -12.91
C ASP A 286 7.12 13.76 -11.64
N PHE A 287 6.90 13.15 -10.46
CA PHE A 287 7.24 13.79 -9.20
C PHE A 287 8.75 13.95 -9.02
N ALA A 288 9.55 13.00 -9.51
CA ALA A 288 11.00 13.10 -9.44
C ALA A 288 11.50 14.36 -10.16
N ASP A 289 10.84 14.82 -11.22
CA ASP A 289 11.23 16.01 -11.98
C ASP A 289 11.14 17.34 -11.23
N ARG A 290 10.49 17.36 -10.07
CA ARG A 290 10.54 18.49 -9.12
C ARG A 290 11.95 18.70 -8.53
N PHE A 291 12.85 17.73 -8.67
CA PHE A 291 14.21 17.76 -8.15
C PHE A 291 15.26 17.66 -9.28
N SER A 292 16.38 18.34 -9.10
CA SER A 292 17.57 18.16 -9.94
C SER A 292 18.32 16.86 -9.59
N LEU A 293 19.22 16.42 -10.47
CA LEU A 293 20.15 15.33 -10.18
C LEU A 293 21.02 15.62 -8.94
N GLY A 294 21.42 16.87 -8.74
CA GLY A 294 22.19 17.29 -7.56
C GLY A 294 21.39 17.15 -6.27
N GLU A 295 20.12 17.56 -6.28
CA GLU A 295 19.22 17.42 -5.14
C GLU A 295 18.92 15.95 -4.83
N SER A 296 18.71 15.10 -5.86
CA SER A 296 18.49 13.66 -5.64
C SER A 296 19.72 12.96 -5.02
N ARG A 297 20.94 13.40 -5.37
CA ARG A 297 22.19 12.96 -4.70
C ARG A 297 22.18 13.32 -3.22
N ILE A 298 21.90 14.57 -2.90
CA ILE A 298 21.90 15.06 -1.51
C ILE A 298 20.83 14.33 -0.69
N LEU A 299 19.61 14.22 -1.23
CA LEU A 299 18.52 13.49 -0.58
C LEU A 299 18.91 12.06 -0.27
N TRP A 300 19.46 11.33 -1.24
CA TRP A 300 19.88 9.96 -1.00
C TRP A 300 20.95 9.87 0.08
N GLU A 301 21.99 10.72 0.05
CA GLU A 301 23.01 10.72 1.11
C GLU A 301 22.46 11.02 2.51
N ARG A 302 21.38 11.81 2.62
CA ARG A 302 20.69 12.11 3.89
C ARG A 302 19.86 10.94 4.41
N PHE A 303 19.25 10.18 3.51
CA PHE A 303 18.39 9.06 3.84
C PHE A 303 19.12 7.71 3.92
N LYS A 304 20.27 7.58 3.27
CA LYS A 304 21.06 6.35 3.23
C LYS A 304 21.34 5.74 4.61
N PRO A 305 21.64 6.50 5.68
CA PRO A 305 21.81 5.92 7.03
C PRO A 305 20.52 5.31 7.59
N LEU A 306 19.35 5.89 7.28
CA LEU A 306 18.06 5.34 7.66
C LEU A 306 17.74 4.08 6.84
N ASP A 307 17.96 4.12 5.52
CA ASP A 307 17.74 2.93 4.67
C ASP A 307 18.64 1.76 5.09
N ALA A 308 19.91 2.04 5.41
CA ALA A 308 20.86 1.04 5.89
C ALA A 308 20.39 0.34 7.18
N LYS A 309 19.70 1.06 8.08
CA LYS A 309 19.10 0.45 9.28
C LYS A 309 17.93 -0.47 8.94
N LEU A 310 17.18 -0.19 7.88
CA LEU A 310 16.04 -0.99 7.45
C LEU A 310 16.45 -2.19 6.60
N SER A 311 17.65 -2.16 6.03
CA SER A 311 18.21 -3.21 5.18
C SER A 311 18.99 -4.27 5.96
N SER A 312 19.18 -5.43 5.33
CA SER A 312 20.00 -6.53 5.81
C SER A 312 21.08 -6.88 4.78
N ASP A 313 22.26 -7.29 5.23
CA ASP A 313 23.33 -7.80 4.35
C ASP A 313 23.01 -9.21 3.80
N ILE A 314 22.05 -9.90 4.42
CA ILE A 314 21.56 -11.21 3.98
C ILE A 314 20.14 -11.09 3.41
N GLU A 315 19.85 -11.91 2.41
CA GLU A 315 18.50 -12.00 1.87
C GLU A 315 17.58 -12.61 2.93
N MET A 316 16.55 -11.86 3.30
CA MET A 316 15.57 -12.21 4.33
C MET A 316 14.33 -12.81 3.67
N PHE A 317 13.66 -13.70 4.38
CA PHE A 317 12.35 -14.21 3.99
C PHE A 317 11.47 -14.36 5.23
N GLU A 318 10.26 -13.84 5.14
CA GLU A 318 9.18 -14.10 6.11
C GLU A 318 7.97 -14.62 5.34
N PRO A 319 7.33 -15.71 5.80
CA PRO A 319 6.18 -16.25 5.11
C PRO A 319 4.96 -15.33 5.29
N ALA A 320 3.99 -15.48 4.38
CA ALA A 320 2.75 -14.70 4.36
C ALA A 320 2.93 -13.17 4.27
N PHE A 321 3.99 -12.72 3.61
CA PHE A 321 4.04 -11.42 2.97
C PHE A 321 3.89 -11.61 1.45
N GLN A 322 3.23 -10.68 0.77
CA GLN A 322 3.14 -10.68 -0.70
C GLN A 322 4.52 -10.51 -1.38
N SER A 323 5.51 -10.07 -0.60
CA SER A 323 6.90 -9.91 -1.00
C SER A 323 7.62 -11.23 -1.22
N ARG A 324 8.56 -11.24 -2.18
CA ARG A 324 9.58 -12.28 -2.33
C ARG A 324 10.72 -12.07 -1.33
N PRO A 325 11.66 -13.03 -1.17
CA PRO A 325 12.89 -12.78 -0.43
C PRO A 325 13.56 -11.47 -0.85
N MET A 326 14.08 -10.72 0.12
CA MET A 326 14.67 -9.39 -0.10
C MET A 326 15.62 -8.97 1.03
N TYR A 327 16.43 -7.96 0.78
CA TYR A 327 17.43 -7.43 1.70
C TYR A 327 16.87 -6.36 2.65
N TYR A 328 15.61 -6.50 3.09
CA TYR A 328 14.95 -5.58 4.02
C TYR A 328 14.33 -6.36 5.19
N TYR A 329 14.31 -5.76 6.38
CA TYR A 329 13.61 -6.34 7.52
C TYR A 329 12.09 -6.32 7.30
N PHE A 330 11.48 -7.50 7.39
CA PHE A 330 10.05 -7.66 7.18
C PHE A 330 9.21 -7.24 8.38
N ASN A 331 9.66 -7.64 9.57
CA ASN A 331 8.89 -7.48 10.81
C ASN A 331 9.42 -6.33 11.67
N GLU A 332 10.68 -6.43 12.10
CA GLU A 332 11.26 -5.56 13.11
C GLU A 332 11.57 -4.16 12.58
N LEU A 333 11.23 -3.13 13.36
CA LEU A 333 11.77 -1.78 13.20
C LEU A 333 13.06 -1.67 14.04
N PRO A 334 14.25 -1.57 13.42
CA PRO A 334 15.50 -1.58 14.17
C PRO A 334 15.72 -0.32 15.00
N GLU A 335 16.53 -0.45 16.05
CA GLU A 335 16.80 0.66 16.98
C GLU A 335 17.37 1.91 16.26
N GLY A 336 16.78 3.06 16.57
CA GLY A 336 17.14 4.35 15.98
C GLY A 336 16.72 4.53 14.53
N ALA A 337 15.87 3.66 13.98
CA ALA A 337 15.19 3.88 12.70
C ALA A 337 13.88 4.68 12.83
N ASP A 338 13.57 5.20 14.03
CA ASP A 338 12.43 6.10 14.23
C ASP A 338 12.73 7.53 13.76
N ALA A 339 11.67 8.28 13.43
CA ALA A 339 11.81 9.61 12.81
C ALA A 339 12.66 10.58 13.63
N GLU A 340 12.48 10.65 14.94
CA GLU A 340 13.18 11.63 15.78
C GLU A 340 14.66 11.27 15.95
N SER A 341 15.00 9.98 16.09
CA SER A 341 16.40 9.52 16.08
C SER A 341 17.10 9.87 14.76
N TRP A 342 16.42 9.67 13.63
CA TRP A 342 16.96 10.04 12.32
C TRP A 342 17.11 11.55 12.15
N ILE A 343 16.12 12.37 12.56
CA ILE A 343 16.22 13.83 12.51
C ILE A 343 17.38 14.33 13.40
N ALA A 344 17.53 13.78 14.61
CA ALA A 344 18.61 14.15 15.52
C ALA A 344 20.01 13.91 14.90
N SER A 345 20.14 12.95 13.99
CA SER A 345 21.39 12.68 13.26
C SER A 345 21.80 13.82 12.32
N TRP A 346 20.88 14.68 11.88
CA TRP A 346 21.17 15.76 10.92
C TRP A 346 22.11 16.82 11.50
N SER A 347 22.06 17.04 12.82
CA SER A 347 22.91 18.00 13.55
C SER A 347 24.32 17.48 13.79
N ASN A 348 24.54 16.16 13.69
CA ASN A 348 25.80 15.51 14.07
C ASN A 348 26.78 15.30 12.90
N GLY A 349 26.41 15.70 11.68
CA GLY A 349 27.27 15.57 10.50
C GLY A 349 27.89 16.90 10.05
N THR A 350 29.02 17.31 10.63
CA THR A 350 29.87 18.36 10.05
C THR A 350 30.52 17.90 8.76
#